data_AF-A0A2H0XW34-F1
#
_entry.id   AF-A0A2H0XW34-F1
#
_cell.length_a   1.000
_cell.length_b   1.000
_cell.length_c   1.000
_cell.angle_alpha   90.00
_cell.angle_beta   90.00
_cell.angle_gamma   90.00
#
_symmetry.space_group_name_H-M   'P 1'
#
loop_
_entity.id
_entity.type
_entity.pdbx_description
1 polymer ?
#
loop_
_entity_poly.entity_id
_entity_poly.type
_entity_poly.pdbx_seq_one_letter_code
_entity_poly.pdbx_strand_id
1 'polypeptide(L)'
;MNHNLTALRKQLKRKLFKRQTTQNKAILSVIAIVLVMLLAAGFTVLNLPVYTENARKVITIPKGTSLSGIANLLAEKRIIDYPRGFILAAKLMFRSKSLRAGRYRFSDNRTYLSLVRTLSDNTIQTVRITIPEGYQARNIAALLNRQIGLDSLEFMRKVNDAAFTKDMNVHAPSLEGYLFPDTYDFSNSEIADDILLTLVERFNDVVNDTLLKAIK
;
A
#
# COMPACT_ATOMS: atom_id res chain seq x y z
N MET A 1 24.72 47.53 -62.86
CA MET A 1 24.10 46.18 -62.85
C MET A 1 24.16 45.46 -61.48
N ASN A 2 25.01 45.86 -60.52
CA ASN A 2 25.22 45.12 -59.26
C ASN A 2 24.23 45.39 -58.11
N HIS A 3 23.39 46.42 -58.20
CA HIS A 3 22.50 46.85 -57.11
C HIS A 3 21.25 45.95 -56.94
N ASN A 4 20.75 45.36 -58.02
CA ASN A 4 19.60 44.44 -57.98
C ASN A 4 19.94 43.07 -57.36
N LEU A 5 21.18 42.59 -57.55
CA LEU A 5 21.61 41.29 -57.00
C LEU A 5 21.78 41.31 -55.48
N THR A 6 22.19 42.45 -54.90
CA THR A 6 22.32 42.64 -53.45
C THR A 6 20.95 42.72 -52.77
N ALA A 7 20.00 43.43 -53.38
CA ALA A 7 18.61 43.48 -52.90
C ALA A 7 17.93 42.11 -52.93
N LEU A 8 18.10 41.35 -54.02
CA LEU A 8 17.54 40.00 -54.18
C LEU A 8 18.11 39.01 -53.16
N ARG A 9 19.44 39.03 -52.93
CA ARG A 9 20.09 38.19 -51.90
C ARG A 9 19.58 38.50 -50.49
N LYS A 10 19.35 39.79 -50.17
CA LYS A 10 18.81 40.22 -48.86
C LYS A 10 17.36 39.79 -48.67
N GLN A 11 16.53 39.87 -49.70
CA GLN A 11 15.13 39.40 -49.66
C GLN A 11 15.05 37.87 -49.55
N LEU A 12 15.88 37.12 -50.27
CA LEU A 12 15.95 35.66 -50.17
C LEU A 12 16.41 35.21 -48.78
N LYS A 13 17.48 35.80 -48.23
CA LYS A 13 17.91 35.52 -46.84
C LYS A 13 16.79 35.79 -45.83
N ARG A 14 16.07 36.91 -45.94
CA ARG A 14 14.91 37.21 -45.06
C ARG A 14 13.79 36.20 -45.21
N LYS A 15 13.41 35.80 -46.43
CA LYS A 15 12.38 34.75 -46.65
C LYS A 15 12.82 33.40 -46.09
N LEU A 16 14.06 32.98 -46.31
CA LEU A 16 14.62 31.73 -45.79
C LEU A 16 14.67 31.72 -44.26
N PHE A 17 15.16 32.80 -43.63
CA PHE A 17 15.22 32.93 -42.16
C PHE A 17 13.82 32.98 -41.53
N LYS A 18 12.86 33.66 -42.17
CA LYS A 18 11.45 33.69 -41.72
C LYS A 18 10.78 32.32 -41.86
N ARG A 19 11.10 31.55 -42.91
CA ARG A 19 10.63 30.16 -43.10
C ARG A 19 11.24 29.20 -42.07
N GLN A 20 12.53 29.36 -41.78
CA GLN A 20 13.28 28.54 -40.80
C GLN A 20 12.82 28.80 -39.36
N THR A 21 12.56 30.06 -38.99
CA THR A 21 12.01 30.42 -37.67
C THR A 21 10.56 29.97 -37.48
N THR A 22 9.71 30.04 -38.51
CA THR A 22 8.34 29.50 -38.45
C THR A 22 8.32 27.97 -38.41
N GLN A 23 9.20 27.28 -39.15
CA GLN A 23 9.32 25.82 -39.08
C GLN A 23 9.84 25.33 -37.72
N ASN A 24 10.83 26.02 -37.13
CA ASN A 24 11.31 25.68 -35.78
C ASN A 24 10.20 25.87 -34.73
N LYS A 25 9.39 26.93 -34.84
CA LYS A 25 8.21 27.15 -33.97
C LYS A 25 7.16 26.05 -34.13
N ALA A 26 6.91 25.60 -35.36
CA ALA A 26 5.99 24.50 -35.63
C ALA A 26 6.49 23.18 -35.02
N ILE A 27 7.78 22.84 -35.19
CA ILE A 27 8.38 21.64 -34.59
C ILE A 27 8.32 21.70 -33.07
N LEU A 28 8.67 22.84 -32.47
CA LEU A 28 8.57 23.06 -31.01
C LEU A 28 7.13 22.89 -30.50
N SER A 29 6.13 23.39 -31.24
CA SER A 29 4.72 23.22 -30.86
C SER A 29 4.27 21.76 -30.92
N VAL A 30 4.71 20.99 -31.93
CA VAL A 30 4.41 19.55 -32.03
C VAL A 30 5.05 18.78 -30.87
N ILE A 31 6.32 19.07 -30.55
CA ILE A 31 7.02 18.43 -29.42
C ILE A 31 6.30 18.76 -28.10
N ALA A 32 5.89 20.01 -27.89
CA ALA A 32 5.15 20.41 -26.71
C ALA A 32 3.81 19.67 -26.59
N ILE A 33 3.06 19.55 -27.69
CA ILE A 33 1.79 18.80 -27.72
C ILE A 33 2.02 17.32 -27.39
N VAL A 34 3.05 16.69 -27.99
CA VAL A 34 3.40 15.30 -27.70
C VAL A 34 3.77 15.12 -26.23
N LEU A 35 4.56 16.04 -25.66
CA LEU A 35 4.92 16.00 -24.25
C LEU A 35 3.67 16.12 -23.35
N VAL A 36 2.75 17.04 -23.65
CA VAL A 36 1.49 17.20 -22.91
C VAL A 36 0.64 15.94 -23.00
N MET A 37 0.54 15.32 -24.18
CA MET A 37 -0.18 14.05 -24.34
C MET A 37 0.44 12.92 -23.52
N LEU A 38 1.77 12.81 -23.49
CA LEU A 38 2.48 11.82 -22.66
C LEU A 38 2.26 12.05 -21.16
N LEU A 39 2.31 13.30 -20.71
CA LEU A 39 2.03 13.65 -19.31
C LEU A 39 0.57 13.36 -18.94
N ALA A 40 -0.39 13.68 -19.82
CA ALA A 40 -1.79 13.37 -19.62
C ALA A 40 -2.02 11.85 -19.54
N ALA A 41 -1.42 11.07 -20.44
CA ALA A 41 -1.49 9.61 -20.41
C ALA A 41 -0.86 9.01 -19.15
N GLY A 42 0.28 9.55 -18.70
CA GLY A 42 0.89 9.14 -17.43
C GLY A 42 -0.02 9.46 -16.24
N PHE A 43 -0.63 10.65 -16.22
CA PHE A 43 -1.54 11.08 -15.18
C PHE A 43 -2.80 10.21 -15.10
N THR A 44 -3.40 9.82 -16.23
CA THR A 44 -4.57 8.94 -16.24
C THR A 44 -4.25 7.55 -15.70
N VAL A 45 -3.10 6.97 -16.05
CA VAL A 45 -2.67 5.65 -15.55
C VAL A 45 -2.44 5.68 -14.03
N LEU A 46 -1.82 6.73 -13.51
CA LEU A 46 -1.53 6.84 -12.07
C LEU A 46 -2.81 7.02 -11.23
N ASN A 47 -3.82 7.68 -11.79
CA ASN A 47 -5.10 7.92 -11.12
C ASN A 47 -6.16 6.87 -11.44
N LEU A 48 -5.81 5.79 -12.16
CA LEU A 48 -6.74 4.70 -12.40
C LEU A 48 -7.22 4.12 -11.05
N PRO A 49 -8.54 3.97 -10.86
CA PRO A 49 -9.07 3.46 -9.60
C PRO A 49 -8.62 2.01 -9.39
N VAL A 50 -8.44 1.65 -8.11
CA VAL A 50 -8.31 0.25 -7.69
C VAL A 50 -9.70 -0.31 -7.38
N TYR A 51 -9.87 -1.63 -7.51
CA TYR A 51 -11.14 -2.36 -7.33
C TYR A 51 -11.55 -2.45 -5.84
N THR A 52 -11.28 -1.47 -4.99
CA THR A 52 -11.51 -1.67 -3.54
C THR A 52 -13.00 -1.54 -3.20
N GLU A 53 -13.79 -2.58 -3.48
CA GLU A 53 -15.10 -2.85 -2.88
C GLU A 53 -14.90 -3.00 -1.38
N ASN A 54 -14.91 -1.88 -0.63
CA ASN A 54 -15.18 -1.71 0.80
C ASN A 54 -14.63 -2.75 1.82
N ALA A 55 -13.70 -3.61 1.45
CA ALA A 55 -13.17 -4.68 2.27
C ALA A 55 -11.70 -4.41 2.48
N ARG A 56 -11.33 -4.25 3.76
CA ARG A 56 -9.96 -4.14 4.23
C ARG A 56 -9.24 -5.43 3.90
N LYS A 57 -8.69 -5.51 2.69
CA LYS A 57 -8.02 -6.71 2.20
C LYS A 57 -6.60 -6.71 2.72
N VAL A 58 -6.19 -7.87 3.24
CA VAL A 58 -4.82 -8.14 3.61
C VAL A 58 -4.18 -9.04 2.56
N ILE A 59 -3.00 -8.65 2.11
CA ILE A 59 -2.18 -9.50 1.27
C ILE A 59 -0.82 -9.69 1.91
N THR A 60 -0.25 -10.87 1.70
CA THR A 60 1.15 -11.12 2.01
C THR A 60 1.90 -11.24 0.69
N ILE A 61 2.90 -10.39 0.49
CA ILE A 61 3.81 -10.44 -0.65
C ILE A 61 5.06 -11.22 -0.21
N PRO A 62 5.33 -12.41 -0.79
CA PRO A 62 6.53 -13.18 -0.47
C PRO A 62 7.83 -12.46 -0.82
N LYS A 63 8.92 -12.84 -0.14
CA LYS A 63 10.26 -12.36 -0.50
C LYS A 63 10.63 -12.87 -1.91
N GLY A 64 11.26 -12.00 -2.69
CA GLY A 64 11.69 -12.32 -4.06
C GLY A 64 10.59 -12.30 -5.12
N THR A 65 9.35 -11.91 -4.80
CA THR A 65 8.30 -11.76 -5.80
C THR A 65 8.65 -10.63 -6.78
N SER A 66 8.59 -10.93 -8.08
CA SER A 66 8.85 -9.95 -9.14
C SER A 66 7.71 -8.92 -9.27
N LEU A 67 7.97 -7.77 -9.92
CA LEU A 67 6.94 -6.75 -10.18
C LEU A 67 5.69 -7.35 -10.89
N SER A 68 5.91 -8.24 -11.87
CA SER A 68 4.81 -8.94 -12.54
C SER A 68 4.07 -9.90 -11.61
N GLY A 69 4.80 -10.60 -10.75
CA GLY A 69 4.21 -11.47 -9.72
C GLY A 69 3.34 -10.69 -8.74
N ILE A 70 3.81 -9.53 -8.28
CA ILE A 70 3.04 -8.63 -7.41
C ILE A 70 1.78 -8.14 -8.12
N ALA A 71 1.89 -7.72 -9.38
CA ALA A 71 0.73 -7.27 -10.17
C ALA A 71 -0.33 -8.38 -10.34
N ASN A 72 0.11 -9.61 -10.61
CA ASN A 72 -0.79 -10.75 -10.74
C ASN A 72 -1.46 -11.11 -9.41
N LEU A 73 -0.69 -11.11 -8.32
CA LEU A 73 -1.23 -11.35 -6.97
C LEU A 73 -2.28 -10.30 -6.59
N LEU A 74 -2.03 -9.02 -6.88
CA LEU A 74 -2.98 -7.94 -6.65
C LEU A 74 -4.27 -8.12 -7.45
N ALA A 75 -4.17 -8.61 -8.70
CA ALA A 75 -5.35 -8.87 -9.52
C ALA A 75 -6.13 -10.12 -9.07
N GLU A 76 -5.43 -11.19 -8.69
CA GLU A 76 -6.04 -12.40 -8.14
C GLU A 76 -6.84 -12.08 -6.86
N LYS A 77 -6.31 -11.23 -5.98
CA LYS A 77 -7.00 -10.76 -4.78
C LYS A 77 -8.06 -9.69 -5.06
N ARG A 78 -8.33 -9.37 -6.34
CA ARG A 78 -9.25 -8.32 -6.78
C ARG A 78 -8.98 -6.99 -6.07
N ILE A 79 -7.72 -6.58 -6.04
CA ILE A 79 -7.29 -5.23 -5.61
C ILE A 79 -7.15 -4.35 -6.83
N ILE A 80 -6.66 -4.89 -7.95
CA ILE A 80 -6.53 -4.17 -9.21
C ILE A 80 -7.23 -4.94 -10.33
N ASP A 81 -7.77 -4.21 -11.31
CA ASP A 81 -8.39 -4.83 -12.50
C ASP A 81 -7.35 -5.13 -13.59
N TYR A 82 -6.34 -4.26 -13.69
CA TYR A 82 -5.39 -4.29 -14.80
C TYR A 82 -3.95 -4.41 -14.29
N PRO A 83 -3.37 -5.64 -14.23
CA PRO A 83 -1.98 -5.87 -13.85
C PRO A 83 -0.99 -5.00 -14.63
N ARG A 84 -1.20 -4.87 -15.95
CA ARG A 84 -0.32 -4.07 -16.82
C ARG A 84 -0.33 -2.59 -16.45
N GLY A 85 -1.47 -2.04 -16.03
CA GLY A 85 -1.56 -0.67 -15.59
C GLY A 85 -0.80 -0.43 -14.28
N PHE A 86 -0.81 -1.40 -13.35
CA PHE A 86 -0.02 -1.31 -12.11
C PHE A 86 1.48 -1.37 -12.42
N ILE A 87 1.91 -2.26 -13.31
CA ILE A 87 3.30 -2.34 -13.77
C ILE A 87 3.74 -1.00 -14.40
N LEU A 88 2.88 -0.40 -15.23
CA LEU A 88 3.16 0.89 -15.86
C LEU A 88 3.24 2.00 -14.82
N ALA A 89 2.31 2.05 -13.86
CA ALA A 89 2.34 3.01 -12.76
C ALA A 89 3.65 2.91 -11.94
N ALA A 90 4.07 1.69 -11.58
CA ALA A 90 5.31 1.47 -10.85
C ALA A 90 6.56 1.92 -11.64
N LYS A 91 6.54 1.76 -12.97
CA LYS A 91 7.61 2.24 -13.87
C LYS A 91 7.60 3.77 -14.01
N LEU A 92 6.44 4.39 -14.22
CA LEU A 92 6.29 5.85 -14.32
C LEU A 92 6.75 6.57 -13.04
N MET A 93 6.60 5.92 -11.89
CA MET A 93 7.06 6.43 -10.60
C MET A 93 8.52 6.08 -10.27
N PHE A 94 9.22 5.35 -11.14
CA PHE A 94 10.58 4.85 -10.90
C PHE A 94 10.71 3.97 -9.64
N ARG A 95 9.62 3.27 -9.25
CA ARG A 95 9.56 2.45 -8.03
C ARG A 95 9.46 0.95 -8.28
N SER A 96 9.67 0.51 -9.52
CA SER A 96 9.61 -0.91 -9.93
C SER A 96 10.49 -1.84 -9.11
N LYS A 97 11.64 -1.36 -8.62
CA LYS A 97 12.60 -2.12 -7.79
C LYS A 97 12.45 -1.85 -6.29
N SER A 98 11.63 -0.88 -5.91
CA SER A 98 11.47 -0.43 -4.53
C SER A 98 10.32 -1.13 -3.81
N LEU A 99 9.51 -1.92 -4.53
CA LEU A 99 8.42 -2.68 -3.94
C LEU A 99 8.97 -3.74 -2.98
N ARG A 100 8.46 -3.75 -1.74
CA ARG A 100 8.96 -4.63 -0.68
C ARG A 100 8.01 -5.78 -0.41
N ALA A 101 8.61 -6.93 -0.08
CA ALA A 101 7.89 -8.04 0.50
C ALA A 101 7.37 -7.67 1.90
N GLY A 102 6.25 -8.27 2.30
CA GLY A 102 5.60 -7.98 3.58
C GLY A 102 4.10 -8.21 3.55
N ARG A 103 3.48 -8.10 4.73
CA ARG A 103 2.02 -8.12 4.88
C ARG A 103 1.51 -6.69 4.80
N TYR A 104 0.51 -6.45 3.95
CA TYR A 104 -0.07 -5.12 3.72
C TYR A 104 -1.57 -5.19 3.91
N ARG A 105 -2.10 -4.22 4.65
CA ARG A 105 -3.53 -3.99 4.84
C ARG A 105 -3.95 -2.79 4.01
N PHE A 106 -4.85 -3.00 3.05
CA PHE A 106 -5.39 -1.93 2.21
C PHE A 106 -6.75 -1.51 2.73
N SER A 107 -6.79 -0.38 3.44
CA SER A 107 -8.03 0.29 3.85
C SER A 107 -8.35 1.51 2.98
N ASP A 108 -7.34 2.23 2.50
CA ASP A 108 -7.52 3.60 1.97
C ASP A 108 -6.96 3.81 0.56
N ASN A 109 -6.40 2.76 -0.05
CA ASN A 109 -5.84 2.86 -1.39
C ASN A 109 -6.98 2.99 -2.40
N ARG A 110 -7.05 4.13 -3.09
CA ARG A 110 -8.07 4.41 -4.12
C ARG A 110 -7.53 4.44 -5.54
N THR A 111 -6.21 4.55 -5.70
CA THR A 111 -5.55 4.67 -7.01
C THR A 111 -4.27 3.86 -7.10
N TYR A 112 -3.83 3.57 -8.33
CA TYR A 112 -2.54 2.90 -8.57
C TYR A 112 -1.36 3.68 -7.97
N LEU A 113 -1.41 5.02 -8.01
CA LEU A 113 -0.43 5.89 -7.34
C LEU A 113 -0.32 5.55 -5.84
N SER A 114 -1.45 5.54 -5.12
CA SER A 114 -1.47 5.23 -3.68
C SER A 114 -0.97 3.81 -3.41
N LEU A 115 -1.37 2.84 -4.24
CA LEU A 115 -0.98 1.44 -4.11
C LEU A 115 0.53 1.24 -4.30
N VAL A 116 1.10 1.83 -5.35
CA VAL A 116 2.56 1.79 -5.58
C VAL A 116 3.29 2.42 -4.41
N ARG A 117 2.83 3.56 -3.87
CA ARG A 117 3.44 4.20 -2.69
C ARG A 117 3.42 3.28 -1.48
N THR A 118 2.25 2.76 -1.09
CA THR A 118 2.11 1.85 0.04
C THR A 118 3.02 0.62 -0.07
N LEU A 119 3.24 0.10 -1.27
CA LEU A 119 4.07 -1.09 -1.48
C LEU A 119 5.58 -0.80 -1.57
N SER A 120 5.97 0.46 -1.81
CA SER A 120 7.38 0.86 -1.99
C SER A 120 7.94 1.68 -0.85
N ASP A 121 7.09 2.39 -0.12
CA ASP A 121 7.48 3.04 1.11
C ASP A 121 7.70 1.97 2.20
N ASN A 122 8.62 2.22 3.13
CA ASN A 122 8.83 1.35 4.30
C ASN A 122 7.71 1.58 5.33
N THR A 123 6.46 1.52 4.87
CA THR A 123 5.27 1.84 5.67
C THR A 123 4.98 0.77 6.71
N ILE A 124 5.51 -0.44 6.57
CA ILE A 124 5.39 -1.47 7.61
C ILE A 124 6.32 -1.07 8.76
N GLN A 125 5.71 -0.58 9.84
CA GLN A 125 6.40 -0.21 11.07
C GLN A 125 5.98 -1.18 12.16
N THR A 126 6.97 -1.81 12.78
CA THR A 126 6.78 -2.59 14.00
C THR A 126 6.89 -1.66 15.20
N VAL A 127 5.89 -1.71 16.07
CA VAL A 127 5.77 -0.93 17.29
C VAL A 127 5.76 -1.89 18.46
N ARG A 128 6.58 -1.60 19.47
CA ARG A 128 6.57 -2.32 20.73
C ARG A 128 5.45 -1.80 21.62
N ILE A 129 4.49 -2.67 21.94
CA ILE A 129 3.26 -2.35 22.66
C ILE A 129 3.21 -3.18 23.94
N THR A 130 3.19 -2.50 25.08
CA THR A 130 2.95 -3.13 26.38
C THR A 130 1.47 -3.07 26.71
N ILE A 131 0.86 -4.23 26.96
CA ILE A 131 -0.49 -4.38 27.49
C ILE A 131 -0.39 -4.55 29.00
N PRO A 132 -0.80 -3.55 29.80
CA PRO A 132 -0.75 -3.66 31.25
C PRO A 132 -1.75 -4.68 31.80
N GLU A 133 -1.44 -5.24 32.95
CA GLU A 133 -2.38 -6.05 33.71
C GLU A 133 -3.65 -5.27 34.06
N GLY A 134 -4.77 -5.98 34.17
CA GLY A 134 -6.08 -5.39 34.46
C GLY A 134 -6.73 -4.63 33.29
N TYR A 135 -6.09 -4.61 32.11
CA TYR A 135 -6.73 -4.08 30.90
C TYR A 135 -7.85 -4.99 30.42
N GLN A 136 -9.03 -4.40 30.21
CA GLN A 136 -10.14 -5.07 29.54
C GLN A 136 -9.94 -5.06 28.02
N ALA A 137 -10.59 -5.96 27.27
CA ALA A 137 -10.39 -6.02 25.82
C ALA A 137 -10.66 -4.69 25.10
N ARG A 138 -11.62 -3.89 25.59
CA ARG A 138 -11.89 -2.53 25.06
C ARG A 138 -10.70 -1.57 25.20
N ASN A 139 -9.95 -1.68 26.31
CA ASN A 139 -8.79 -0.83 26.56
C ASN A 139 -7.63 -1.24 25.64
N ILE A 140 -7.48 -2.56 25.42
CA ILE A 140 -6.53 -3.12 24.45
C ILE A 140 -6.87 -2.66 23.03
N ALA A 141 -8.15 -2.74 22.64
CA ALA A 141 -8.61 -2.30 21.33
C ALA A 141 -8.32 -0.81 21.07
N ALA A 142 -8.50 0.04 22.08
CA ALA A 142 -8.18 1.47 22.00
C ALA A 142 -6.67 1.73 21.95
N LEU A 143 -5.87 0.99 22.73
CA LEU A 143 -4.40 1.06 22.71
C LEU A 143 -3.85 0.71 21.33
N LEU A 144 -4.30 -0.40 20.75
CA LEU A 144 -3.88 -0.88 19.44
C LEU A 144 -4.32 0.08 18.32
N ASN A 145 -5.54 0.62 18.39
CA ASN A 145 -5.96 1.65 17.44
C ASN A 145 -5.05 2.88 17.48
N ARG A 146 -4.73 3.38 18.68
CA ARG A 146 -3.87 4.55 18.83
C ARG A 146 -2.44 4.32 18.33
N GLN A 147 -1.87 3.14 18.55
CA GLN A 147 -0.46 2.87 18.24
C GLN A 147 -0.22 2.35 16.83
N ILE A 148 -1.11 1.50 16.31
CA ILE A 148 -0.93 0.83 15.01
C ILE A 148 -2.11 1.01 14.06
N GLY A 149 -3.13 1.79 14.43
CA GLY A 149 -4.29 2.06 13.57
C GLY A 149 -5.19 0.84 13.34
N LEU A 150 -5.20 -0.11 14.29
CA LEU A 150 -6.10 -1.27 14.27
C LEU A 150 -7.57 -0.82 14.36
N ASP A 151 -8.48 -1.54 13.72
CA ASP A 151 -9.91 -1.31 13.93
C ASP A 151 -10.38 -1.86 15.27
N SER A 152 -10.68 -0.97 16.22
CA SER A 152 -11.20 -1.36 17.53
C SER A 152 -12.55 -2.06 17.45
N LEU A 153 -13.42 -1.70 16.51
CA LEU A 153 -14.74 -2.32 16.35
C LEU A 153 -14.61 -3.75 15.81
N GLU A 154 -13.78 -3.95 14.80
CA GLU A 154 -13.49 -5.29 14.26
C GLU A 154 -12.85 -6.19 15.32
N PHE A 155 -11.88 -5.66 16.06
CA PHE A 155 -11.25 -6.34 17.18
C PHE A 155 -12.26 -6.76 18.24
N MET A 156 -13.10 -5.83 18.71
CA MET A 156 -14.12 -6.12 19.72
C MET A 156 -15.19 -7.10 19.21
N ARG A 157 -15.53 -7.05 17.92
CA ARG A 157 -16.45 -8.02 17.32
C ARG A 157 -15.88 -9.44 17.40
N LYS A 158 -14.59 -9.60 17.08
CA LYS A 158 -13.88 -10.89 17.15
C LYS A 158 -13.69 -11.39 18.58
N VAL A 159 -13.40 -10.51 19.53
CA VAL A 159 -13.33 -10.86 20.96
C VAL A 159 -14.64 -11.48 21.46
N ASN A 160 -15.79 -11.01 20.98
CA ASN A 160 -17.11 -11.48 21.39
C ASN A 160 -17.71 -12.52 20.43
N ASP A 161 -16.94 -13.02 19.46
CA ASP A 161 -17.41 -14.00 18.49
C ASP A 161 -17.19 -15.41 19.04
N ALA A 162 -18.29 -16.06 19.45
CA ALA A 162 -18.26 -17.41 20.02
C ALA A 162 -17.74 -18.50 19.05
N ALA A 163 -17.84 -18.29 17.73
CA ALA A 163 -17.24 -19.21 16.77
C ALA A 163 -15.72 -19.05 16.77
N PHE A 164 -15.25 -17.80 16.80
CA PHE A 164 -13.82 -17.48 16.83
C PHE A 164 -13.16 -17.92 18.15
N THR A 165 -13.82 -17.76 19.30
CA THR A 165 -13.30 -18.25 20.58
C THR A 165 -13.09 -19.76 20.56
N LYS A 166 -14.05 -20.50 19.98
CA LYS A 166 -13.96 -21.94 19.82
C LYS A 166 -12.82 -22.36 18.89
N ASP A 167 -12.60 -21.64 17.79
CA ASP A 167 -11.48 -21.88 16.88
C ASP A 167 -10.12 -21.69 17.59
N MET A 168 -10.07 -20.80 18.58
CA MET A 168 -8.91 -20.59 19.46
C MET A 168 -8.81 -21.60 20.61
N ASN A 169 -9.64 -22.65 20.63
CA ASN A 169 -9.74 -23.64 21.70
C ASN A 169 -10.09 -23.02 23.08
N VAL A 170 -10.79 -21.88 23.07
CA VAL A 170 -11.27 -21.19 24.28
C VAL A 170 -12.75 -21.50 24.48
N HIS A 171 -13.07 -22.22 25.55
CA HIS A 171 -14.44 -22.60 25.92
C HIS A 171 -15.14 -21.51 26.74
N ALA A 172 -15.19 -20.29 26.22
CA ALA A 172 -15.84 -19.14 26.84
C ALA A 172 -16.65 -18.34 25.79
N PRO A 173 -17.67 -17.57 26.22
CA PRO A 173 -18.48 -16.76 25.32
C PRO A 173 -17.71 -15.59 24.69
N SER A 174 -16.52 -15.26 25.21
CA SER A 174 -15.65 -14.22 24.68
C SER A 174 -14.18 -14.54 25.01
N LEU A 175 -13.26 -13.81 24.38
CA LEU A 175 -11.83 -13.83 24.71
C LEU A 175 -11.47 -12.92 25.90
N GLU A 176 -12.44 -12.28 26.57
CA GLU A 176 -12.18 -11.50 27.78
C GLU A 176 -11.54 -12.40 28.86
N GLY A 177 -10.41 -11.95 29.43
CA GLY A 177 -9.63 -12.73 30.39
C GLY A 177 -8.62 -13.72 29.77
N TYR A 178 -8.65 -13.93 28.45
CA TYR A 178 -7.69 -14.77 27.71
C TYR A 178 -6.64 -13.95 26.94
N LEU A 179 -6.76 -12.63 26.93
CA LEU A 179 -5.79 -11.73 26.31
C LEU A 179 -4.66 -11.45 27.31
N PHE A 180 -3.53 -12.16 27.16
CA PHE A 180 -2.46 -12.08 28.15
C PHE A 180 -1.80 -10.69 28.19
N PRO A 181 -1.54 -10.12 29.38
CA PRO A 181 -0.79 -8.87 29.52
C PRO A 181 0.72 -9.14 29.38
N ASP A 182 1.33 -8.58 28.35
CA ASP A 182 2.78 -8.63 28.11
C ASP A 182 3.19 -7.48 27.18
N THR A 183 4.45 -7.44 26.81
CA THR A 183 4.97 -6.57 25.76
C THR A 183 5.13 -7.35 24.44
N TYR A 184 4.49 -6.84 23.40
CA TYR A 184 4.42 -7.44 22.07
C TYR A 184 5.01 -6.51 21.02
N ASP A 185 5.58 -7.08 19.96
CA ASP A 185 6.05 -6.33 18.81
C ASP A 185 5.03 -6.50 17.67
N PHE A 186 4.17 -5.51 17.48
CA PHE A 186 3.08 -5.55 16.49
C PHE A 186 3.34 -4.58 15.34
N SER A 187 2.98 -4.98 14.13
CA SER A 187 3.07 -4.11 12.95
C SER A 187 1.77 -3.39 12.62
N ASN A 188 1.85 -2.22 12.01
CA ASN A 188 0.67 -1.48 11.52
C ASN A 188 -0.12 -2.15 10.38
N SER A 189 0.36 -3.28 9.87
CA SER A 189 -0.32 -4.10 8.88
C SER A 189 -1.01 -5.34 9.45
N GLU A 190 -0.91 -5.58 10.75
CA GLU A 190 -1.63 -6.66 11.43
C GLU A 190 -3.14 -6.45 11.45
N ILE A 191 -3.83 -7.58 11.59
CA ILE A 191 -5.29 -7.68 11.72
C ILE A 191 -5.67 -8.18 13.11
N ALA A 192 -6.93 -7.97 13.46
CA ALA A 192 -7.49 -8.39 14.74
C ALA A 192 -7.23 -9.89 15.00
N ASP A 193 -7.47 -10.74 14.00
CA ASP A 193 -7.32 -12.19 14.12
C ASP A 193 -5.89 -12.61 14.53
N ASP A 194 -4.86 -12.06 13.87
CA ASP A 194 -3.44 -12.35 14.15
C ASP A 194 -3.03 -11.88 15.56
N ILE A 195 -3.49 -10.69 15.95
CA ILE A 195 -3.20 -10.13 17.28
C ILE A 195 -3.88 -10.97 18.36
N LEU A 196 -5.17 -11.28 18.19
CA LEU A 196 -5.92 -12.09 19.16
C LEU A 196 -5.31 -13.48 19.31
N LEU A 197 -4.90 -14.12 18.20
CA LEU A 197 -4.16 -15.37 18.24
C LEU A 197 -2.91 -15.25 19.12
N THR A 198 -2.08 -14.24 18.85
CA THR A 198 -0.82 -14.01 19.59
C THR A 198 -1.08 -13.82 21.09
N LEU A 199 -2.11 -13.06 21.46
CA LEU A 199 -2.46 -12.80 22.86
C LEU A 199 -2.96 -14.06 23.58
N VAL A 200 -3.77 -14.88 22.91
CA VAL A 200 -4.33 -16.14 23.46
C VAL A 200 -3.28 -17.25 23.52
N GLU A 201 -2.43 -17.39 22.50
CA GLU A 201 -1.30 -18.31 22.53
C GLU A 201 -0.37 -17.98 23.70
N ARG A 202 -0.07 -16.70 23.90
CA ARG A 202 0.74 -16.26 25.03
C ARG A 202 0.10 -16.60 26.38
N PHE A 203 -1.22 -16.47 26.51
CA PHE A 203 -1.94 -16.91 27.70
C PHE A 203 -1.74 -18.41 27.97
N ASN A 204 -1.95 -19.23 26.95
CA ASN A 204 -1.82 -20.68 27.04
C ASN A 204 -0.39 -21.09 27.42
N ASP A 205 0.63 -20.47 26.82
CA ASP A 205 2.04 -20.73 27.13
C ASP A 205 2.37 -20.47 28.60
N VAL A 206 1.97 -19.30 29.11
CA VAL A 206 2.29 -18.90 30.49
C VAL A 206 1.52 -19.74 31.50
N VAL A 207 0.23 -20.02 31.25
CA VAL A 207 -0.58 -20.88 32.13
C VAL A 207 -0.02 -22.29 32.15
N ASN A 208 0.33 -22.86 30.99
CA ASN A 208 0.90 -24.21 30.92
C ASN A 208 2.25 -24.30 31.65
N ASP A 209 3.16 -23.35 31.44
CA ASP A 209 4.45 -23.33 32.16
C ASP A 209 4.25 -23.22 33.68
N THR A 210 3.30 -22.38 34.12
CA THR A 210 2.97 -22.23 35.54
C THR A 210 2.41 -23.53 36.13
N LEU A 211 1.50 -24.20 35.43
CA LEU A 211 0.95 -25.49 35.86
C LEU A 211 2.02 -26.58 35.91
N LEU A 212 2.90 -26.66 34.91
CA LEU A 212 4.01 -27.63 34.90
C LEU A 212 5.00 -27.41 36.03
N LYS A 213 5.24 -26.15 36.43
CA LYS A 213 6.07 -25.81 37.59
C LYS A 213 5.40 -26.18 38.92
N ALA A 214 4.07 -26.08 39.00
CA ALA A 214 3.32 -26.41 40.22
C ALA A 214 3.22 -27.93 40.49
N ILE A 215 3.45 -28.76 39.47
CA ILE A 215 3.40 -30.23 39.57
C ILE A 215 4.78 -30.85 39.89
N LYS A 216 5.87 -30.08 39.77
CA LYS A 216 7.23 -30.48 40.16
C LYS A 216 7.55 -30.08 41.60
#